data_AF-I3I9C7-F1
#
_entry.id   AF-I3I9C7-F1
#
_cell.length_a   1.000
_cell.length_b   1.000
_cell.length_c   1.000
_cell.angle_alpha   90.00
_cell.angle_beta   90.00
_cell.angle_gamma   90.00
#
_symmetry.space_group_name_H-M   'P 1'
#
loop_
_entity.id
_entity.type
_entity.pdbx_description
1 polymer ?
#
loop_
_entity_poly.entity_id
_entity_poly.type
_entity_poly.pdbx_seq_one_letter_code
_entity_poly.pdbx_strand_id
1 'polypeptide(L)'
;MNLNIMKRLPFVLLALCGALSACQSTQPESRISGIAFEKTPLANAKITLIDARGTQLHTITNMQGEYEFSRTALQAPLLVSVVSGGDAKYCSQNAQLRPVCLAAVIEKLAPTQIANINPLTDRIASDVAVAQGFIGPQQWVDSAKINALDPAVIAQARSYMQQAFAQALALAGVNKTANFDPATYPIHRNAQLVEMLSLLNHNRNYDNNSGQTGHTTLSDVGFRPLVGLMNSGAYEPFDFAHARAEQQAIHNAAIRIFVVGDSTSAVYEQLRFPRMGWAQMLEREFKTEANVKVIVGSRAGRSSRDFYNGRWFAQMEQLIQPGDYVFINHGHNDQSCDSARPERGIADVQNLCTYPNNATGKIQHPAGKPELSFYHSLQRYVNITRERGAIPVLFTPTARIKNAKGEQTTPVVHSHVTQHKPGSNYAFVGDYRQTIMDLARTEQLPLIDLGTASIRFANQVGDPGWKSYWLVVDKRVNPYYTETMGGSPQLPDGTHFQKNGAEVMTKLSVELINSNPALKALAEKLKAQ
;
A
#
# COMPACT_ATOMS: atom_id res chain seq x y z
N MET A 1 -62.30 -22.48 87.99
CA MET A 1 -63.75 -22.73 87.99
C MET A 1 -64.39 -21.61 87.18
N ASN A 2 -65.10 -21.95 86.11
CA ASN A 2 -65.89 -21.05 85.23
C ASN A 2 -65.12 -20.00 84.43
N LEU A 3 -65.58 -19.53 83.27
CA LEU A 3 -66.33 -20.06 82.13
C LEU A 3 -66.20 -18.95 81.07
N ASN A 4 -66.15 -19.33 79.80
CA ASN A 4 -65.95 -18.47 78.62
C ASN A 4 -66.72 -17.14 78.61
N ILE A 5 -66.03 -16.05 78.26
CA ILE A 5 -66.64 -14.84 77.67
C ILE A 5 -65.97 -14.61 76.32
N MET A 6 -66.72 -14.78 75.24
CA MET A 6 -66.28 -14.56 73.87
C MET A 6 -67.33 -13.70 73.15
N LYS A 7 -67.00 -12.44 72.82
CA LYS A 7 -67.71 -11.63 71.82
C LYS A 7 -66.74 -10.69 71.07
N ARG A 8 -66.44 -11.11 69.83
CA ARG A 8 -66.27 -10.37 68.55
C ARG A 8 -65.45 -9.06 68.48
N LEU A 9 -64.24 -9.21 67.93
CA LEU A 9 -63.49 -8.48 66.85
C LEU A 9 -63.94 -7.07 66.36
N PRO A 10 -62.95 -6.22 65.96
CA PRO A 10 -62.49 -6.27 64.56
C PRO A 10 -60.96 -6.35 64.36
N PHE A 11 -60.61 -6.92 63.21
CA PHE A 11 -59.28 -7.21 62.67
C PHE A 11 -58.33 -6.00 62.62
N VAL A 12 -57.13 -6.14 63.19
CA VAL A 12 -55.92 -5.42 62.79
C VAL A 12 -54.87 -6.48 62.47
N LEU A 13 -54.61 -6.70 61.18
CA LEU A 13 -53.57 -7.62 60.71
C LEU A 13 -52.24 -6.85 60.65
N LEU A 14 -51.35 -7.16 61.59
CA LEU A 14 -49.91 -6.91 61.46
C LEU A 14 -49.36 -7.89 60.42
N ALA A 15 -48.77 -7.38 59.33
CA ALA A 15 -48.01 -8.21 58.40
C ALA A 15 -46.53 -7.80 58.41
N LEU A 16 -45.71 -8.79 58.73
CA LEU A 16 -44.25 -8.78 58.85
C LEU A 16 -43.55 -8.17 57.63
N CYS A 17 -42.46 -7.44 57.90
CA CYS A 17 -41.40 -7.13 56.94
C CYS A 17 -40.84 -8.43 56.32
N GLY A 18 -41.27 -8.73 55.09
CA GLY A 18 -40.54 -9.60 54.18
C GLY A 18 -39.47 -8.78 53.46
N ALA A 19 -38.21 -9.14 53.64
CA ALA A 19 -37.10 -8.63 52.86
C ALA A 19 -37.30 -9.00 51.38
N LEU A 20 -37.84 -8.06 50.60
CA LEU A 20 -37.79 -8.11 49.15
C LEU A 20 -36.35 -7.79 48.74
N SER A 21 -35.58 -8.84 48.43
CA SER A 21 -34.39 -8.72 47.61
C SER A 21 -34.78 -7.97 46.33
N ALA A 22 -34.40 -6.70 46.26
CA ALA A 22 -34.48 -5.95 45.03
C ALA A 22 -33.65 -6.71 43.99
N CYS A 23 -34.32 -7.31 43.01
CA CYS A 23 -33.69 -7.69 41.76
C CYS A 23 -33.10 -6.40 41.17
N GLN A 24 -31.82 -6.16 41.42
CA GLN A 24 -31.04 -5.22 40.64
C GLN A 24 -31.10 -5.75 39.21
N SER A 25 -31.87 -5.07 38.35
CA SER A 25 -31.77 -5.28 36.91
C SER A 25 -30.33 -4.98 36.54
N THR A 26 -29.51 -6.00 36.33
CA THR A 26 -28.22 -5.86 35.69
C THR A 26 -28.51 -5.26 34.32
N GLN A 27 -28.18 -3.98 34.14
CA GLN A 27 -28.17 -3.36 32.82
C GLN A 27 -27.32 -4.29 31.93
N PRO A 28 -27.83 -4.75 30.78
CA PRO A 28 -27.08 -5.66 29.93
C PRO A 28 -25.72 -5.02 29.65
N GLU A 29 -24.66 -5.79 29.89
CA GLU A 29 -23.32 -5.34 29.57
C GLU A 29 -23.30 -4.87 28.12
N SER A 30 -22.99 -3.59 27.93
CA SER A 30 -22.81 -2.99 26.62
C SER A 30 -21.55 -3.62 26.02
N ARG A 31 -21.72 -4.51 25.04
CA ARG A 31 -20.64 -5.24 24.36
C ARG A 31 -20.35 -4.58 23.03
N ILE A 32 -19.14 -4.03 22.89
CA ILE A 32 -18.65 -3.61 21.57
C ILE A 32 -17.97 -4.80 20.92
N SER A 33 -18.40 -5.16 19.72
CA SER A 33 -17.79 -6.24 18.95
C SER A 33 -17.50 -5.80 17.52
N GLY A 34 -16.59 -6.51 16.85
CA GLY A 34 -16.26 -6.22 15.47
C GLY A 34 -15.36 -7.25 14.84
N ILE A 35 -15.04 -7.02 13.57
CA ILE A 35 -14.10 -7.85 12.81
C ILE A 35 -12.93 -6.98 12.38
N ALA A 36 -11.71 -7.48 12.60
CA ALA A 36 -10.51 -6.97 11.96
C ALA A 36 -10.20 -7.78 10.70
N PHE A 37 -10.20 -7.11 9.56
CA PHE A 37 -10.10 -7.71 8.24
C PHE A 37 -9.17 -6.88 7.35
N GLU A 38 -8.36 -7.52 6.52
CA GLU A 38 -7.65 -6.84 5.44
C GLU A 38 -8.07 -7.45 4.10
N LYS A 39 -7.36 -8.47 3.64
CA LYS A 39 -7.80 -9.38 2.55
C LYS A 39 -8.47 -10.64 3.08
N THR A 40 -8.02 -11.06 4.24
CA THR A 40 -8.54 -12.17 5.02
C THR A 40 -8.79 -11.67 6.44
N PRO A 41 -9.57 -12.42 7.25
CA PRO A 41 -9.67 -12.11 8.66
C PRO A 41 -8.30 -12.12 9.34
N LEU A 42 -8.06 -11.14 10.22
CA LEU A 42 -6.78 -10.99 10.91
C LEU A 42 -6.82 -11.80 12.21
N ALA A 43 -6.32 -13.03 12.18
CA ALA A 43 -6.27 -13.91 13.36
C ALA A 43 -5.19 -13.48 14.36
N ASN A 44 -5.46 -13.63 15.67
CA ASN A 44 -4.53 -13.33 16.77
C ASN A 44 -3.95 -11.90 16.72
N ALA A 45 -4.71 -10.97 16.16
CA ALA A 45 -4.31 -9.59 15.99
C ALA A 45 -4.62 -8.78 17.24
N LYS A 46 -3.72 -7.87 17.60
CA LYS A 46 -3.89 -7.00 18.79
C LYS A 46 -4.81 -5.86 18.44
N ILE A 47 -5.91 -5.72 19.17
CA ILE A 47 -6.86 -4.63 19.02
C ILE A 47 -6.68 -3.65 20.18
N THR A 48 -6.66 -2.36 19.87
CA THR A 48 -6.69 -1.28 20.86
C THR A 48 -7.85 -0.35 20.57
N LEU A 49 -8.68 -0.09 21.58
CA LEU A 49 -9.79 0.87 21.55
C LEU A 49 -9.50 2.01 22.50
N ILE A 50 -9.74 3.25 22.05
CA ILE A 50 -9.62 4.47 22.83
C ILE A 50 -10.96 5.21 22.78
N ASP A 51 -11.51 5.55 23.95
CA ASP A 51 -12.76 6.31 24.08
C ASP A 51 -12.53 7.83 24.22
N ALA A 52 -13.60 8.62 24.19
CA ALA A 52 -13.57 10.08 24.30
C ALA A 52 -12.92 10.62 25.58
N ARG A 53 -12.82 9.81 26.63
CA ARG A 53 -12.17 10.16 27.91
C ARG A 53 -10.72 9.72 27.97
N GLY A 54 -10.21 9.10 26.89
CA GLY A 54 -8.88 8.50 26.84
C GLY A 54 -8.80 7.12 27.51
N THR A 55 -9.94 6.47 27.81
CA THR A 55 -9.95 5.10 28.30
C THR A 55 -9.43 4.18 27.21
N GLN A 56 -8.40 3.41 27.52
CA GLN A 56 -7.84 2.43 26.59
C GLN A 56 -8.22 1.02 27.00
N LEU A 57 -8.66 0.23 26.02
CA LEU A 57 -8.95 -1.19 26.16
C LEU A 57 -8.16 -1.96 25.12
N HIS A 58 -7.73 -3.17 25.49
CA HIS A 58 -7.02 -4.07 24.59
C HIS A 58 -7.68 -5.44 24.57
N THR A 59 -7.70 -6.07 23.40
CA THR A 59 -8.15 -7.44 23.21
C THR A 59 -7.39 -8.07 22.04
N ILE A 60 -7.64 -9.34 21.77
CA ILE A 60 -7.04 -10.08 20.66
C ILE A 60 -8.17 -10.71 19.83
N THR A 61 -8.02 -10.71 18.52
CA THR A 61 -8.99 -11.36 17.64
C THR A 61 -8.90 -12.89 17.70
N ASN A 62 -10.03 -13.57 17.51
CA ASN A 62 -10.06 -15.01 17.28
C ASN A 62 -9.56 -15.37 15.86
N MET A 63 -9.63 -16.65 15.50
CA MET A 63 -9.19 -17.14 14.18
C MET A 63 -10.00 -16.58 13.00
N GLN A 64 -11.21 -16.09 13.26
CA GLN A 64 -12.12 -15.46 12.30
C GLN A 64 -11.97 -13.93 12.29
N GLY A 65 -10.94 -13.38 12.95
CA GLY A 65 -10.70 -11.94 13.02
C GLY A 65 -11.70 -11.19 13.91
N GLU A 66 -12.57 -11.90 14.62
CA GLU A 66 -13.60 -11.30 15.47
C GLU A 66 -13.03 -10.95 16.85
N TYR A 67 -13.53 -9.88 17.45
CA TYR A 67 -13.15 -9.46 18.79
C TYR A 67 -14.32 -8.81 19.53
N GLU A 68 -14.20 -8.73 20.86
CA GLU A 68 -15.19 -8.10 21.73
C GLU A 68 -14.50 -7.35 22.88
N PHE A 69 -15.12 -6.26 23.33
CA PHE A 69 -14.84 -5.56 24.57
C PHE A 69 -16.07 -5.62 25.50
N SER A 70 -15.92 -6.25 26.66
CA SER A 70 -16.92 -6.23 27.72
C SER A 70 -16.67 -5.00 28.60
N ARG A 71 -17.42 -3.91 28.40
CA ARG A 71 -17.42 -2.76 29.33
C ARG A 71 -18.73 -1.99 29.31
N THR A 72 -19.25 -1.71 30.49
CA THR A 72 -20.31 -0.73 30.71
C THR A 72 -19.68 0.68 30.75
N ALA A 73 -20.26 1.62 29.98
CA ALA A 73 -19.92 3.05 29.93
C ALA A 73 -18.69 3.48 29.10
N LEU A 74 -18.52 2.99 27.86
CA LEU A 74 -17.64 3.67 26.88
C LEU A 74 -18.28 4.97 26.36
N GLN A 75 -17.47 5.99 26.09
CA GLN A 75 -17.95 7.26 25.53
C GLN A 75 -17.46 7.45 24.10
N ALA A 76 -18.41 7.65 23.18
CA ALA A 76 -18.09 8.03 21.80
C ALA A 76 -17.54 9.47 21.74
N PRO A 77 -16.67 9.79 20.77
CA PRO A 77 -16.21 8.90 19.70
C PRO A 77 -15.19 7.86 20.17
N LEU A 78 -15.02 6.80 19.37
CA LEU A 78 -14.00 5.78 19.57
C LEU A 78 -12.96 5.81 18.46
N LEU A 79 -11.69 5.61 18.81
CA LEU A 79 -10.63 5.24 17.88
C LEU A 79 -10.26 3.78 18.14
N VAL A 80 -10.37 2.94 17.13
CA VAL A 80 -10.00 1.53 17.22
C VAL A 80 -8.87 1.25 16.23
N SER A 81 -7.88 0.48 16.65
CA SER A 81 -6.73 0.11 15.83
C SER A 81 -6.40 -1.38 15.96
N VAL A 82 -5.77 -1.93 14.93
CA VAL A 82 -5.29 -3.32 14.89
C VAL A 82 -3.84 -3.37 14.46
N VAL A 83 -3.08 -4.25 15.10
CA VAL A 83 -1.74 -4.66 14.67
C VAL A 83 -1.71 -6.18 14.50
N SER A 84 -1.34 -6.66 13.31
CA SER A 84 -1.23 -8.09 13.01
C SER A 84 0.10 -8.44 12.34
N GLY A 85 0.66 -9.60 12.71
CA GLY A 85 1.88 -10.15 12.09
C GLY A 85 3.17 -9.40 12.43
N GLY A 86 3.25 -8.72 13.58
CA GLY A 86 4.48 -8.04 14.04
C GLY A 86 4.29 -7.10 15.24
N ASP A 87 5.27 -6.22 15.45
CA ASP A 87 5.33 -5.27 16.58
C ASP A 87 4.79 -3.89 16.18
N ALA A 88 3.90 -3.33 17.02
CA ALA A 88 3.23 -2.05 16.81
C ALA A 88 4.20 -0.88 16.59
N LYS A 89 5.40 -0.93 17.19
CA LYS A 89 6.41 0.14 17.02
C LYS A 89 6.86 0.34 15.58
N TYR A 90 6.69 -0.67 14.72
CA TYR A 90 7.03 -0.59 13.31
C TYR A 90 5.89 -0.06 12.43
N CYS A 91 4.71 0.21 12.98
CA CYS A 91 3.62 0.79 12.18
C CYS A 91 3.94 2.21 11.69
N SER A 92 4.79 2.96 12.39
CA SER A 92 5.08 4.38 12.11
C SER A 92 6.29 4.62 11.20
N GLN A 93 7.05 3.57 10.84
CA GLN A 93 8.30 3.70 10.08
C GLN A 93 8.48 2.59 9.04
N ASN A 94 9.25 2.86 7.98
CA ASN A 94 9.51 1.89 6.90
C ASN A 94 10.97 1.36 6.90
N ALA A 95 11.74 1.62 7.96
CA ALA A 95 13.11 1.12 8.09
C ALA A 95 13.17 -0.41 8.30
N GLN A 96 12.07 -1.02 8.75
CA GLN A 96 11.90 -2.46 8.93
C GLN A 96 10.58 -2.92 8.33
N LEU A 97 10.41 -4.24 8.15
CA LEU A 97 9.15 -4.82 7.68
C LEU A 97 8.01 -4.45 8.63
N ARG A 98 7.06 -3.69 8.11
CA ARG A 98 5.87 -3.29 8.87
C ARG A 98 4.96 -4.49 9.12
N PRO A 99 4.23 -4.51 10.25
CA PRO A 99 3.05 -5.35 10.40
C PRO A 99 1.88 -4.76 9.60
N VAL A 100 0.76 -5.50 9.57
CA VAL A 100 -0.52 -4.93 9.12
C VAL A 100 -1.03 -4.00 10.21
N CYS A 101 -1.25 -2.73 9.86
CA CYS A 101 -1.74 -1.70 10.77
C CYS A 101 -2.93 -0.99 10.15
N LEU A 102 -4.09 -1.05 10.81
CA LEU A 102 -5.33 -0.39 10.36
C LEU A 102 -5.97 0.36 11.53
N ALA A 103 -6.77 1.37 11.23
CA ALA A 103 -7.55 2.15 12.17
C ALA A 103 -9.01 2.27 11.74
N ALA A 104 -9.88 2.63 12.69
CA ALA A 104 -11.29 2.95 12.48
C ALA A 104 -11.72 4.03 13.47
N VAL A 105 -12.61 4.92 13.05
CA VAL A 105 -13.24 5.91 13.92
C VAL A 105 -14.74 5.66 13.99
N ILE A 106 -15.30 5.61 15.20
CA ILE A 106 -16.73 5.42 15.45
C ILE A 106 -17.25 6.68 16.15
N GLU A 107 -18.02 7.50 15.44
CA GLU A 107 -18.55 8.76 15.99
C GLU A 107 -19.56 8.56 17.12
N LYS A 108 -20.43 7.56 16.96
CA LYS A 108 -21.59 7.35 17.84
C LYS A 108 -21.76 5.87 18.12
N LEU A 109 -22.07 5.55 19.37
CA LEU A 109 -22.41 4.19 19.77
C LEU A 109 -23.86 3.89 19.39
N ALA A 110 -24.05 3.04 18.38
CA ALA A 110 -25.36 2.50 18.03
C ALA A 110 -25.75 1.36 19.00
N PRO A 111 -27.05 1.00 19.11
CA PRO A 111 -27.48 -0.11 19.95
C PRO A 111 -26.83 -1.46 19.63
N THR A 112 -26.47 -1.68 18.36
CA THR A 112 -25.80 -2.91 17.90
C THR A 112 -24.31 -2.95 18.23
N GLN A 113 -23.72 -1.82 18.62
CA GLN A 113 -22.34 -1.69 19.12
C GLN A 113 -21.27 -2.38 18.27
N ILE A 114 -21.36 -2.22 16.94
CA ILE A 114 -20.38 -2.75 15.98
C ILE A 114 -19.23 -1.77 15.78
N ALA A 115 -18.00 -2.28 15.81
CA ALA A 115 -16.76 -1.55 15.52
C ALA A 115 -15.83 -2.40 14.62
N ASN A 116 -16.04 -2.42 13.32
CA ASN A 116 -15.13 -3.13 12.40
C ASN A 116 -13.85 -2.33 12.14
N ILE A 117 -12.80 -3.04 11.75
CA ILE A 117 -11.54 -2.46 11.27
C ILE A 117 -11.20 -3.13 9.94
N ASN A 118 -11.14 -2.35 8.86
CA ASN A 118 -10.87 -2.84 7.52
C ASN A 118 -10.22 -1.76 6.62
N PRO A 119 -9.81 -2.07 5.38
CA PRO A 119 -9.15 -1.09 4.51
C PRO A 119 -9.95 0.20 4.29
N LEU A 120 -11.29 0.13 4.25
CA LEU A 120 -12.14 1.31 4.09
C LEU A 120 -12.20 2.15 5.37
N THR A 121 -12.26 1.52 6.55
CA THR A 121 -12.21 2.26 7.82
C THR A 121 -10.87 2.94 8.01
N ASP A 122 -9.77 2.29 7.62
CA ASP A 122 -8.43 2.86 7.75
C ASP A 122 -8.26 4.07 6.85
N ARG A 123 -8.84 4.03 5.64
CA ARG A 123 -8.82 5.19 4.76
C ARG A 123 -9.65 6.36 5.31
N ILE A 124 -10.84 6.11 5.86
CA ILE A 124 -11.62 7.16 6.52
C ILE A 124 -10.85 7.73 7.72
N ALA A 125 -10.28 6.88 8.57
CA ALA A 125 -9.45 7.33 9.70
C ALA A 125 -8.22 8.13 9.23
N SER A 126 -7.65 7.78 8.07
CA SER A 126 -6.56 8.50 7.42
C SER A 126 -6.96 9.92 7.03
N ASP A 127 -8.08 10.08 6.32
CA ASP A 127 -8.59 11.39 5.90
C ASP A 127 -8.88 12.29 7.11
N VAL A 128 -9.47 11.71 8.17
CA VAL A 128 -9.76 12.41 9.42
C VAL A 128 -8.49 12.80 10.18
N ALA A 129 -7.48 11.93 10.20
CA ALA A 129 -6.19 12.24 10.82
C ALA A 129 -5.49 13.39 10.10
N VAL A 130 -5.50 13.39 8.77
CA VAL A 130 -4.85 14.45 7.99
C VAL A 130 -5.56 15.79 8.15
N ALA A 131 -6.90 15.80 8.21
CA ALA A 131 -7.65 17.02 8.53
C ALA A 131 -7.31 17.59 9.92
N GLN A 132 -6.82 16.76 10.85
CA GLN A 132 -6.33 17.18 12.16
C GLN A 132 -4.84 17.57 12.18
N GLY A 133 -4.16 17.55 11.02
CA GLY A 133 -2.75 17.93 10.90
C GLY A 133 -1.77 16.78 11.12
N PHE A 134 -2.24 15.53 11.23
CA PHE A 134 -1.35 14.37 11.21
C PHE A 134 -0.90 14.05 9.78
N ILE A 135 0.22 13.33 9.65
CA ILE A 135 0.70 12.84 8.35
C ILE A 135 -0.21 11.73 7.81
N GLY A 136 -0.72 10.90 8.71
CA GLY A 136 -1.64 9.81 8.43
C GLY A 136 -2.24 9.26 9.73
N PRO A 137 -2.93 8.12 9.67
CA PRO A 137 -3.69 7.59 10.78
C PRO A 137 -2.78 7.02 11.88
N GLN A 138 -1.54 6.65 11.56
CA GLN A 138 -0.66 6.04 12.56
C GLN A 138 -0.25 7.03 13.64
N GLN A 139 0.09 8.28 13.28
CA GLN A 139 0.44 9.30 14.26
C GLN A 139 -0.73 9.60 15.20
N TRP A 140 -1.96 9.53 14.67
CA TRP A 140 -3.15 9.68 15.50
C TRP A 140 -3.32 8.49 16.47
N VAL A 141 -3.17 7.26 15.98
CA VAL A 141 -3.17 6.05 16.84
C VAL A 141 -2.10 6.14 17.93
N ASP A 142 -0.88 6.53 17.57
CA ASP A 142 0.26 6.64 18.49
C ASP A 142 0.09 7.77 19.53
N SER A 143 -0.71 8.81 19.22
CA SER A 143 -1.04 9.88 20.17
C SER A 143 -1.85 9.39 21.38
N ALA A 144 -2.48 8.22 21.24
CA ALA A 144 -3.30 7.56 22.23
C ALA A 144 -4.46 8.45 22.76
N LYS A 145 -4.91 9.39 21.93
CA LYS A 145 -5.95 10.39 22.24
C LYS A 145 -6.92 10.53 21.09
N ILE A 146 -8.16 10.84 21.43
CA ILE A 146 -9.18 11.26 20.47
C ILE A 146 -9.52 12.72 20.74
N ASN A 147 -9.18 13.59 19.78
CA ASN A 147 -9.55 14.99 19.85
C ASN A 147 -11.04 15.15 19.50
N ALA A 148 -11.58 16.35 19.74
CA ALA A 148 -12.90 16.70 19.21
C ALA A 148 -12.92 16.48 17.70
N LEU A 149 -13.83 15.63 17.24
CA LEU A 149 -13.99 15.30 15.83
C LEU A 149 -14.94 16.30 15.19
N ASP A 150 -14.53 16.87 14.05
CA ASP A 150 -15.42 17.65 13.21
C ASP A 150 -16.35 16.69 12.41
N PRO A 151 -17.67 16.71 12.67
CA PRO A 151 -18.61 15.85 11.95
C PRO A 151 -18.59 16.10 10.44
N ALA A 152 -18.28 17.31 9.98
CA ALA A 152 -18.21 17.63 8.56
C ALA A 152 -17.04 16.90 7.89
N VAL A 153 -15.89 16.81 8.55
CA VAL A 153 -14.71 16.10 8.05
C VAL A 153 -15.00 14.61 7.89
N ILE A 154 -15.63 13.98 8.89
CA ILE A 154 -15.92 12.54 8.82
C ILE A 154 -17.00 12.26 7.79
N ALA A 155 -18.05 13.08 7.74
CA ALA A 155 -19.09 12.99 6.73
C ALA A 155 -18.49 13.12 5.32
N GLN A 156 -17.55 14.04 5.11
CA GLN A 156 -16.87 14.24 3.84
C GLN A 156 -16.01 13.03 3.45
N ALA A 157 -15.16 12.54 4.35
CA ALA A 157 -14.32 11.35 4.12
C ALA A 157 -15.17 10.12 3.77
N ARG A 158 -16.27 9.92 4.52
CA ARG A 158 -17.23 8.85 4.26
C ARG A 158 -17.94 9.02 2.92
N SER A 159 -18.36 10.24 2.57
CA SER A 159 -19.05 10.51 1.31
C SER A 159 -18.16 10.20 0.10
N TYR A 160 -16.87 10.56 0.15
CA TYR A 160 -15.92 10.20 -0.91
C TYR A 160 -15.82 8.69 -1.11
N MET A 161 -15.67 7.93 -0.02
CA MET A 161 -15.66 6.47 -0.07
C MET A 161 -16.98 5.91 -0.62
N GLN A 162 -18.12 6.39 -0.10
CA GLN A 162 -19.45 5.92 -0.53
C GLN A 162 -19.70 6.17 -2.02
N GLN A 163 -19.30 7.32 -2.56
CA GLN A 163 -19.45 7.64 -3.97
C GLN A 163 -18.64 6.69 -4.85
N ALA A 164 -17.37 6.46 -4.50
CA ALA A 164 -16.49 5.60 -5.29
C ALA A 164 -16.84 4.12 -5.20
N PHE A 165 -17.41 3.68 -4.08
CA PHE A 165 -17.83 2.29 -3.87
C PHE A 165 -19.32 2.08 -4.11
N ALA A 166 -20.10 3.10 -4.53
CA ALA A 166 -21.55 3.02 -4.61
C ALA A 166 -22.04 1.82 -5.44
N GLN A 167 -21.47 1.63 -6.62
CA GLN A 167 -21.84 0.51 -7.51
C GLN A 167 -21.44 -0.83 -6.92
N ALA A 168 -20.22 -0.94 -6.37
CA ALA A 168 -19.72 -2.15 -5.74
C ALA A 168 -20.55 -2.55 -4.50
N LEU A 169 -20.90 -1.58 -3.66
CA LEU A 169 -21.74 -1.78 -2.48
C LEU A 169 -23.15 -2.25 -2.87
N ALA A 170 -23.74 -1.65 -3.91
CA ALA A 170 -25.04 -2.10 -4.42
C ALA A 170 -24.97 -3.55 -4.95
N LEU A 171 -23.93 -3.87 -5.72
CA LEU A 171 -23.66 -5.23 -6.21
C LEU A 171 -23.34 -6.22 -5.09
N ALA A 172 -22.88 -5.74 -3.92
CA ALA A 172 -22.69 -6.52 -2.71
C ALA A 172 -23.94 -6.58 -1.82
N GLY A 173 -25.11 -6.14 -2.31
CA GLY A 173 -26.39 -6.22 -1.60
C GLY A 173 -26.62 -5.14 -0.54
N VAL A 174 -25.90 -4.01 -0.59
CA VAL A 174 -26.12 -2.87 0.30
C VAL A 174 -27.20 -1.95 -0.29
N ASN A 175 -28.43 -2.01 0.26
CA ASN A 175 -29.59 -1.29 -0.27
C ASN A 175 -29.55 0.25 -0.13
N LYS A 176 -28.76 0.78 0.81
CA LYS A 176 -28.62 2.23 1.07
C LYS A 176 -27.15 2.60 1.16
N THR A 177 -26.46 2.57 0.01
CA THR A 177 -25.01 2.79 -0.08
C THR A 177 -24.58 4.16 0.46
N ALA A 178 -25.39 5.21 0.32
CA ALA A 178 -25.15 6.53 0.91
C ALA A 178 -25.17 6.55 2.45
N ASN A 179 -25.73 5.52 3.09
CA ASN A 179 -25.74 5.38 4.55
C ASN A 179 -24.73 4.33 5.04
N PHE A 180 -23.95 3.74 4.12
CA PHE A 180 -22.99 2.71 4.47
C PHE A 180 -21.86 3.31 5.31
N ASP A 181 -21.65 2.73 6.49
CA ASP A 181 -20.51 3.02 7.36
C ASP A 181 -19.72 1.71 7.55
N PRO A 182 -18.51 1.58 6.98
CA PRO A 182 -17.73 0.34 7.08
C PRO A 182 -17.33 0.01 8.51
N ALA A 183 -17.34 0.98 9.43
CA ALA A 183 -17.00 0.76 10.83
C ALA A 183 -18.17 0.15 11.62
N THR A 184 -19.43 0.39 11.22
CA THR A 184 -20.61 -0.06 12.00
C THR A 184 -21.54 -1.00 11.25
N TYR A 185 -21.30 -1.28 9.97
CA TYR A 185 -22.10 -2.21 9.18
C TYR A 185 -21.90 -3.67 9.62
N PRO A 186 -22.94 -4.54 9.66
CA PRO A 186 -22.81 -5.94 10.06
C PRO A 186 -22.16 -6.82 8.98
N ILE A 187 -20.85 -6.66 8.76
CA ILE A 187 -20.09 -7.27 7.66
C ILE A 187 -20.18 -8.81 7.65
N HIS A 188 -20.12 -9.47 8.81
CA HIS A 188 -20.14 -10.95 8.91
C HIS A 188 -21.38 -11.61 8.29
N ARG A 189 -22.48 -10.86 8.13
CA ARG A 189 -23.74 -11.36 7.55
C ARG A 189 -23.82 -11.18 6.04
N ASN A 190 -22.77 -10.64 5.41
CA ASN A 190 -22.76 -10.31 3.99
C ASN A 190 -21.49 -10.84 3.31
N ALA A 191 -21.60 -12.05 2.74
CA ALA A 191 -20.49 -12.69 2.04
C ALA A 191 -19.98 -11.89 0.83
N GLN A 192 -20.87 -11.19 0.10
CA GLN A 192 -20.45 -10.39 -1.05
C GLN A 192 -19.69 -9.13 -0.64
N LEU A 193 -20.03 -8.54 0.51
CA LEU A 193 -19.26 -7.44 1.06
C LEU A 193 -17.88 -7.89 1.54
N VAL A 194 -17.78 -9.07 2.15
CA VAL A 194 -16.50 -9.69 2.53
C VAL A 194 -15.64 -9.95 1.28
N GLU A 195 -16.23 -10.46 0.20
CA GLU A 195 -15.56 -10.63 -1.09
C GLU A 195 -15.10 -9.29 -1.68
N MET A 196 -15.96 -8.26 -1.66
CA MET A 196 -15.62 -6.92 -2.14
C MET A 196 -14.38 -6.37 -1.40
N LEU A 197 -14.33 -6.54 -0.07
CA LEU A 197 -13.19 -6.12 0.75
C LEU A 197 -11.93 -6.96 0.47
N SER A 198 -12.05 -8.26 0.19
CA SER A 198 -10.91 -9.13 -0.09
C SER A 198 -10.18 -8.81 -1.41
N LEU A 199 -10.87 -8.11 -2.32
CA LEU A 199 -10.32 -7.60 -3.57
C LEU A 199 -9.55 -6.28 -3.43
N LEU A 200 -9.46 -5.71 -2.22
CA LEU A 200 -8.71 -4.50 -1.96
C LEU A 200 -7.29 -4.83 -1.51
N ASN A 201 -6.34 -4.17 -2.16
CA ASN A 201 -4.97 -4.05 -1.67
C ASN A 201 -4.89 -2.82 -0.75
N HIS A 202 -4.48 -3.03 0.51
CA HIS A 202 -4.28 -1.98 1.50
C HIS A 202 -2.80 -1.69 1.71
N ASN A 203 -2.45 -0.42 1.87
CA ASN A 203 -1.17 -0.04 2.44
C ASN A 203 -1.23 1.39 2.99
N ARG A 204 -0.17 1.81 3.67
CA ARG A 204 0.06 3.22 4.03
C ARG A 204 1.33 3.71 3.35
N ASN A 205 1.30 4.90 2.78
CA ASN A 205 2.46 5.49 2.12
C ASN A 205 3.49 5.96 3.17
N TYR A 206 4.47 6.78 2.76
CA TYR A 206 5.34 7.52 3.67
C TYR A 206 5.34 9.00 3.31
N ASP A 207 5.69 9.84 4.29
CA ASP A 207 5.96 11.26 4.07
C ASP A 207 7.41 11.47 3.62
N ASN A 208 7.60 12.26 2.56
CA ASN A 208 8.91 12.42 1.93
C ASN A 208 9.95 13.10 2.83
N ASN A 209 9.50 13.95 3.77
CA ASN A 209 10.39 14.80 4.56
C ASN A 209 10.80 14.13 5.88
N SER A 210 9.85 13.47 6.55
CA SER A 210 10.08 12.76 7.81
C SER A 210 10.38 11.27 7.62
N GLY A 211 9.94 10.68 6.51
CA GLY A 211 10.02 9.24 6.27
C GLY A 211 9.05 8.41 7.11
N GLN A 212 8.18 9.06 7.89
CA GLN A 212 7.18 8.38 8.69
C GLN A 212 6.06 7.82 7.81
N THR A 213 5.38 6.79 8.30
CA THR A 213 4.17 6.25 7.66
C THR A 213 3.15 7.37 7.45
N GLY A 214 2.65 7.50 6.23
CA GLY A 214 1.71 8.53 5.83
C GLY A 214 0.32 8.00 5.52
N HIS A 215 -0.32 8.64 4.55
CA HIS A 215 -1.71 8.41 4.18
C HIS A 215 -1.99 6.97 3.74
N THR A 216 -3.19 6.48 4.01
CA THR A 216 -3.69 5.19 3.55
C THR A 216 -3.97 5.24 2.05
N THR A 217 -3.51 4.21 1.36
CA THR A 217 -3.65 4.00 -0.08
C THR A 217 -4.41 2.71 -0.32
N LEU A 218 -5.29 2.70 -1.32
CA LEU A 218 -6.04 1.53 -1.74
C LEU A 218 -5.86 1.33 -3.24
N SER A 219 -5.77 0.07 -3.65
CA SER A 219 -5.87 -0.34 -5.05
C SER A 219 -6.76 -1.58 -5.16
N ASP A 220 -7.28 -1.85 -6.35
CA ASP A 220 -7.90 -3.15 -6.60
C ASP A 220 -6.84 -4.28 -6.64
N VAL A 221 -7.30 -5.53 -6.80
CA VAL A 221 -6.46 -6.73 -6.85
C VAL A 221 -5.40 -6.69 -7.96
N GLY A 222 -5.68 -5.99 -9.06
CA GLY A 222 -4.75 -5.75 -10.18
C GLY A 222 -3.78 -4.59 -9.93
N PHE A 223 -3.76 -4.03 -8.71
CA PHE A 223 -2.93 -2.91 -8.29
C PHE A 223 -3.26 -1.57 -8.97
N ARG A 224 -4.43 -1.44 -9.61
CA ARG A 224 -4.94 -0.16 -10.11
C ARG A 224 -5.30 0.75 -8.93
N PRO A 225 -4.71 1.95 -8.82
CA PRO A 225 -4.99 2.86 -7.72
C PRO A 225 -6.49 3.21 -7.62
N LEU A 226 -7.06 3.12 -6.41
CA LEU A 226 -8.39 3.65 -6.10
C LEU A 226 -8.29 4.98 -5.38
N VAL A 227 -7.32 5.12 -4.48
CA VAL A 227 -6.94 6.40 -3.91
C VAL A 227 -5.44 6.53 -3.95
N GLY A 228 -4.99 7.67 -4.47
CA GLY A 228 -3.60 7.91 -4.76
C GLY A 228 -2.73 8.10 -3.53
N LEU A 229 -1.46 8.39 -3.80
CA LEU A 229 -0.39 8.48 -2.81
C LEU A 229 -0.38 9.76 -1.97
N MET A 230 -1.24 10.72 -2.30
CA MET A 230 -1.31 12.04 -1.66
C MET A 230 -2.58 12.16 -0.81
N ASN A 231 -2.57 13.09 0.13
CA ASN A 231 -3.75 13.46 0.93
C ASN A 231 -4.82 14.19 0.11
N SER A 232 -4.47 14.69 -1.09
CA SER A 232 -5.38 15.29 -2.04
C SER A 232 -5.67 14.32 -3.20
N GLY A 233 -6.95 14.13 -3.53
CA GLY A 233 -7.37 13.35 -4.69
C GLY A 233 -8.72 12.67 -4.43
N ALA A 234 -9.58 12.66 -5.45
CA ALA A 234 -10.80 11.88 -5.38
C ALA A 234 -10.48 10.38 -5.41
N TYR A 235 -11.35 9.58 -4.83
CA TYR A 235 -11.37 8.16 -5.11
C TYR A 235 -11.70 7.93 -6.59
N GLU A 236 -10.98 7.02 -7.24
CA GLU A 236 -11.45 6.39 -8.46
C GLU A 236 -12.56 5.39 -8.14
N PRO A 237 -13.59 5.27 -9.00
CA PRO A 237 -14.64 4.28 -8.80
C PRO A 237 -14.08 2.85 -8.72
N PHE A 238 -14.47 2.13 -7.67
CA PHE A 238 -14.13 0.71 -7.55
C PHE A 238 -15.07 -0.12 -8.42
N ASP A 239 -14.52 -0.69 -9.49
CA ASP A 239 -15.23 -1.60 -10.39
C ASP A 239 -15.14 -3.03 -9.85
N PHE A 240 -16.19 -3.46 -9.14
CA PHE A 240 -16.24 -4.77 -8.50
C PHE A 240 -16.28 -5.93 -9.52
N ALA A 241 -16.95 -5.75 -10.66
CA ALA A 241 -17.02 -6.78 -11.70
C ALA A 241 -15.65 -6.97 -12.35
N HIS A 242 -14.96 -5.87 -12.67
CA HIS A 242 -13.59 -5.91 -13.16
C HIS A 242 -12.64 -6.54 -12.14
N ALA A 243 -12.70 -6.14 -10.86
CA ALA A 243 -11.83 -6.70 -9.83
C ALA A 243 -12.02 -8.22 -9.64
N ARG A 244 -13.28 -8.72 -9.72
CA ARG A 244 -13.56 -10.17 -9.74
C ARG A 244 -12.96 -10.87 -10.96
N ALA A 245 -13.16 -10.29 -12.15
CA ALA A 245 -12.61 -10.83 -13.38
C ALA A 245 -11.07 -10.86 -13.34
N GLU A 246 -10.45 -9.83 -12.78
CA GLU A 246 -9.01 -9.72 -12.61
C GLU A 246 -8.48 -10.76 -11.62
N GLN A 247 -9.15 -10.98 -10.48
CA GLN A 247 -8.80 -12.05 -9.54
C GLN A 247 -8.89 -13.43 -10.20
N GLN A 248 -9.95 -13.68 -10.97
CA GLN A 248 -10.11 -14.94 -11.70
C GLN A 248 -9.04 -15.11 -12.78
N ALA A 249 -8.70 -14.04 -13.51
CA ALA A 249 -7.64 -14.05 -14.51
C ALA A 249 -6.27 -14.35 -13.86
N ILE A 250 -5.97 -13.75 -12.71
CA ILE A 250 -4.75 -14.05 -11.94
C ILE A 250 -4.74 -15.52 -11.51
N HIS A 251 -5.84 -16.03 -10.95
CA HIS A 251 -5.92 -17.41 -10.47
C HIS A 251 -5.81 -18.45 -11.61
N ASN A 252 -6.43 -18.16 -12.76
CA ASN A 252 -6.51 -19.08 -13.89
C ASN A 252 -5.35 -18.93 -14.88
N ALA A 253 -4.46 -17.94 -14.70
CA ALA A 253 -3.33 -17.71 -15.58
C ALA A 253 -2.38 -18.92 -15.58
N ALA A 254 -1.96 -19.33 -16.78
CA ALA A 254 -0.98 -20.39 -16.94
C ALA A 254 0.41 -19.94 -16.46
N ILE A 255 0.72 -18.66 -16.62
CA ILE A 255 1.94 -18.01 -16.14
C ILE A 255 1.57 -16.63 -15.60
N ARG A 256 2.02 -16.31 -14.39
CA ARG A 256 1.97 -14.94 -13.86
C ARG A 256 3.33 -14.28 -13.92
N ILE A 257 3.34 -12.98 -14.22
CA ILE A 257 4.53 -12.14 -14.18
C ILE A 257 4.29 -11.03 -13.17
N PHE A 258 5.04 -11.06 -12.07
CA PHE A 258 4.97 -10.06 -11.02
C PHE A 258 6.04 -9.00 -11.25
N VAL A 259 5.64 -7.73 -11.44
CA VAL A 259 6.60 -6.63 -11.65
C VAL A 259 6.78 -5.83 -10.37
N VAL A 260 7.92 -6.04 -9.73
CA VAL A 260 8.38 -5.40 -8.51
C VAL A 260 9.35 -4.28 -8.88
N GLY A 261 9.03 -3.05 -8.52
CA GLY A 261 9.81 -1.92 -9.00
C GLY A 261 9.31 -0.58 -8.50
N ASP A 262 9.81 0.47 -9.12
CA ASP A 262 9.57 1.85 -8.74
C ASP A 262 8.56 2.57 -9.67
N SER A 263 8.68 3.89 -9.76
CA SER A 263 7.80 4.76 -10.54
C SER A 263 7.84 4.52 -12.05
N THR A 264 8.94 4.01 -12.61
CA THR A 264 9.08 3.88 -14.08
C THR A 264 8.33 2.66 -14.63
N SER A 265 8.02 1.67 -13.78
CA SER A 265 7.19 0.51 -14.08
C SER A 265 5.77 0.58 -13.47
N ALA A 266 5.47 1.55 -12.60
CA ALA A 266 4.21 1.61 -11.84
C ALA A 266 2.92 1.85 -12.66
N VAL A 267 1.80 1.40 -12.10
CA VAL A 267 0.43 1.82 -12.48
C VAL A 267 0.14 3.20 -11.87
N TYR A 268 -0.46 4.12 -12.63
CA TYR A 268 -0.80 5.48 -12.20
C TYR A 268 -2.31 5.72 -12.20
N GLU A 269 -2.74 6.65 -11.36
CA GLU A 269 -4.11 7.15 -11.29
C GLU A 269 -4.53 7.83 -12.61
N GLN A 270 -5.81 7.73 -12.97
CA GLN A 270 -6.39 8.37 -14.16
C GLN A 270 -6.15 9.89 -14.19
N LEU A 271 -6.17 10.53 -13.02
CA LEU A 271 -5.90 11.96 -12.88
C LEU A 271 -4.53 12.36 -13.44
N ARG A 272 -3.57 11.43 -13.48
CA ARG A 272 -2.20 11.65 -13.99
C ARG A 272 -2.02 11.16 -15.43
N PHE A 273 -3.07 10.77 -16.15
CA PHE A 273 -2.93 10.41 -17.56
C PHE A 273 -2.34 11.59 -18.36
N PRO A 274 -1.36 11.42 -19.27
CA PRO A 274 -0.86 10.18 -19.84
C PRO A 274 0.39 9.60 -19.15
N ARG A 275 0.72 9.98 -17.91
CA ARG A 275 1.84 9.35 -17.19
C ARG A 275 1.60 7.86 -17.03
N MET A 276 2.58 7.07 -17.44
CA MET A 276 2.46 5.61 -17.51
C MET A 276 3.79 4.94 -17.22
N GLY A 277 3.74 3.81 -16.52
CA GLY A 277 4.89 2.94 -16.33
C GLY A 277 4.94 1.88 -17.42
N TRP A 278 6.15 1.47 -17.83
CA TRP A 278 6.33 0.55 -18.96
C TRP A 278 5.64 -0.80 -18.77
N ALA A 279 5.53 -1.28 -17.52
CA ALA A 279 4.95 -2.59 -17.24
C ALA A 279 3.43 -2.63 -17.42
N GLN A 280 2.74 -1.48 -17.41
CA GLN A 280 1.29 -1.40 -17.66
C GLN A 280 0.91 -1.94 -19.04
N MET A 281 1.83 -1.86 -20.00
CA MET A 281 1.58 -2.28 -21.37
C MET A 281 2.11 -3.68 -21.67
N LEU A 282 2.78 -4.33 -20.70
CA LEU A 282 3.50 -5.58 -20.94
C LEU A 282 2.58 -6.77 -21.26
N GLU A 283 1.42 -6.87 -20.60
CA GLU A 283 0.49 -8.00 -20.78
C GLU A 283 0.04 -8.14 -22.24
N ARG A 284 -0.17 -7.02 -22.93
CA ARG A 284 -0.65 -7.00 -24.33
C ARG A 284 0.37 -7.55 -25.33
N GLU A 285 1.61 -7.74 -24.92
CA GLU A 285 2.70 -8.23 -25.77
C GLU A 285 2.73 -9.76 -25.84
N PHE A 286 1.97 -10.45 -24.99
CA PHE A 286 1.83 -11.90 -25.00
C PHE A 286 0.66 -12.36 -25.87
N LYS A 287 0.81 -13.54 -26.47
CA LYS A 287 -0.25 -14.24 -27.21
C LYS A 287 -1.45 -14.52 -26.30
N THR A 288 -2.67 -14.36 -26.80
CA THR A 288 -3.88 -14.63 -26.01
C THR A 288 -3.93 -16.08 -25.53
N GLU A 289 -3.57 -17.02 -26.39
CA GLU A 289 -3.52 -18.46 -26.10
C GLU A 289 -2.42 -18.86 -25.10
N ALA A 290 -1.45 -17.97 -24.84
CA ALA A 290 -0.43 -18.21 -23.83
C ALA A 290 -0.96 -18.04 -22.40
N ASN A 291 -2.12 -17.39 -22.22
CA ASN A 291 -2.77 -17.16 -20.93
C ASN A 291 -1.79 -16.62 -19.86
N VAL A 292 -1.04 -15.59 -20.24
CA VAL A 292 -0.09 -14.87 -19.37
C VAL A 292 -0.81 -13.72 -18.70
N LYS A 293 -0.66 -13.59 -17.38
CA LYS A 293 -1.14 -12.43 -16.63
C LYS A 293 0.02 -11.62 -16.06
N VAL A 294 0.02 -10.31 -16.23
CA VAL A 294 1.03 -9.41 -15.66
C VAL A 294 0.42 -8.65 -14.49
N ILE A 295 1.01 -8.80 -13.30
CA ILE A 295 0.61 -8.10 -12.09
C ILE A 295 1.66 -7.05 -11.79
N VAL A 296 1.29 -5.77 -11.93
CA VAL A 296 2.20 -4.64 -11.78
C VAL A 296 2.07 -4.04 -10.38
N GLY A 297 2.82 -4.59 -9.43
CA GLY A 297 2.82 -4.09 -8.05
C GLY A 297 3.80 -2.94 -7.81
N SER A 298 4.54 -2.53 -8.83
CA SER A 298 5.49 -1.41 -8.77
C SER A 298 4.83 -0.12 -8.28
N ARG A 299 5.55 0.66 -7.46
CA ARG A 299 5.02 1.88 -6.82
C ARG A 299 5.98 3.05 -6.89
N ALA A 300 5.44 4.23 -7.16
CA ALA A 300 6.24 5.44 -7.36
C ALA A 300 7.02 5.87 -6.11
N GLY A 301 8.29 6.22 -6.24
CA GLY A 301 9.12 6.67 -5.10
C GLY A 301 9.58 5.56 -4.15
N ARG A 302 9.34 4.28 -4.46
CA ARG A 302 9.82 3.16 -3.63
C ARG A 302 11.24 2.77 -4.06
N SER A 303 12.10 2.47 -3.09
CA SER A 303 13.38 1.77 -3.32
C SER A 303 13.20 0.26 -3.13
N SER A 304 14.22 -0.56 -3.41
CA SER A 304 14.13 -2.00 -3.16
C SER A 304 13.95 -2.31 -1.66
N ARG A 305 14.46 -1.45 -0.78
CA ARG A 305 14.29 -1.62 0.67
C ARG A 305 12.90 -1.20 1.14
N ASP A 306 12.47 0.02 0.78
CA ASP A 306 11.18 0.56 1.20
C ASP A 306 10.00 -0.22 0.60
N PHE A 307 10.13 -0.72 -0.64
CA PHE A 307 9.08 -1.54 -1.23
C PHE A 307 8.79 -2.80 -0.41
N TYR A 308 9.85 -3.51 0.03
CA TYR A 308 9.73 -4.68 0.88
C TYR A 308 9.23 -4.30 2.27
N ASN A 309 9.93 -3.39 2.95
CA ASN A 309 9.65 -3.03 4.33
C ASN A 309 8.27 -2.39 4.50
N GLY A 310 7.85 -1.60 3.51
CA GLY A 310 6.52 -1.01 3.42
C GLY A 310 5.40 -2.02 3.13
N ARG A 311 5.68 -3.33 3.01
CA ARG A 311 4.73 -4.41 2.68
C ARG A 311 4.13 -4.36 1.27
N TRP A 312 4.67 -3.57 0.35
CA TRP A 312 4.15 -3.55 -1.02
C TRP A 312 4.30 -4.91 -1.69
N PHE A 313 5.43 -5.59 -1.47
CA PHE A 313 5.66 -6.94 -1.99
C PHE A 313 4.74 -7.98 -1.35
N ALA A 314 4.46 -7.87 -0.05
CA ALA A 314 3.61 -8.82 0.68
C ALA A 314 2.19 -8.92 0.07
N GLN A 315 1.70 -7.84 -0.56
CA GLN A 315 0.41 -7.84 -1.26
C GLN A 315 0.37 -8.75 -2.49
N MET A 316 1.53 -9.03 -3.10
CA MET A 316 1.67 -9.91 -4.28
C MET A 316 2.24 -11.28 -3.93
N GLU A 317 3.10 -11.34 -2.92
CA GLU A 317 3.92 -12.50 -2.57
C GLU A 317 3.10 -13.79 -2.42
N GLN A 318 1.90 -13.67 -1.83
CA GLN A 318 0.99 -14.79 -1.60
C GLN A 318 0.35 -15.36 -2.88
N LEU A 319 0.43 -14.61 -3.99
CA LEU A 319 -0.13 -15.01 -5.28
C LEU A 319 0.91 -15.73 -6.17
N ILE A 320 2.19 -15.74 -5.77
CA ILE A 320 3.28 -16.36 -6.53
C ILE A 320 3.19 -17.89 -6.38
N GLN A 321 3.26 -18.60 -7.49
CA GLN A 321 3.30 -20.06 -7.56
C GLN A 321 4.50 -20.54 -8.39
N PRO A 322 4.83 -21.84 -8.33
CA PRO A 322 5.90 -22.41 -9.14
C PRO A 322 5.71 -22.17 -10.64
N GLY A 323 6.79 -21.79 -11.32
CA GLY A 323 6.80 -21.51 -12.77
C GLY A 323 6.45 -20.08 -13.16
N ASP A 324 6.00 -19.23 -12.23
CA ASP A 324 5.81 -17.80 -12.46
C ASP A 324 7.13 -17.05 -12.61
N TYR A 325 7.05 -15.79 -13.04
CA TYR A 325 8.21 -14.89 -13.12
C TYR A 325 8.06 -13.71 -12.16
N VAL A 326 9.16 -13.29 -11.54
CA VAL A 326 9.22 -12.04 -10.77
C VAL A 326 10.26 -11.14 -11.39
N PHE A 327 9.79 -10.05 -12.00
CA PHE A 327 10.63 -9.02 -12.63
C PHE A 327 10.99 -7.98 -11.58
N ILE A 328 12.27 -7.83 -11.30
CA ILE A 328 12.79 -6.95 -10.24
C ILE A 328 13.47 -5.74 -10.90
N ASN A 329 12.82 -4.58 -10.85
CA ASN A 329 13.24 -3.33 -11.50
C ASN A 329 13.35 -2.17 -10.50
N HIS A 330 14.41 -2.19 -9.70
CA HIS A 330 14.75 -1.13 -8.73
C HIS A 330 16.08 -0.45 -9.07
N GLY A 331 16.41 0.63 -8.34
CA GLY A 331 17.66 1.37 -8.49
C GLY A 331 17.50 2.88 -8.62
N HIS A 332 16.33 3.40 -9.01
CA HIS A 332 16.15 4.86 -9.11
C HIS A 332 16.20 5.53 -7.74
N ASN A 333 15.46 5.01 -6.76
CA ASN A 333 15.29 5.62 -5.44
C ASN A 333 16.30 5.11 -4.41
N ASP A 334 16.93 3.96 -4.68
CA ASP A 334 17.99 3.34 -3.86
C ASP A 334 19.22 4.25 -3.69
N GLN A 335 19.46 5.14 -4.66
CA GLN A 335 20.54 6.14 -4.68
C GLN A 335 20.40 7.27 -3.65
N SER A 336 19.26 7.34 -2.95
CA SER A 336 18.93 8.44 -2.03
C SER A 336 19.68 8.28 -0.69
N CYS A 337 21.00 8.25 -0.76
CA CYS A 337 21.93 7.95 0.33
C CYS A 337 22.73 9.18 0.82
N ASP A 338 22.38 10.38 0.35
CA ASP A 338 23.04 11.62 0.78
C ASP A 338 22.27 12.27 1.92
N SER A 339 22.78 12.13 3.14
CA SER A 339 22.15 12.73 4.33
C SER A 339 22.29 14.26 4.39
N ALA A 340 23.19 14.86 3.60
CA ALA A 340 23.36 16.31 3.54
C ALA A 340 22.32 17.00 2.64
N ARG A 341 21.52 16.24 1.89
CA ARG A 341 20.44 16.78 1.07
C ARG A 341 19.42 17.53 1.96
N PRO A 342 19.13 18.81 1.68
CA PRO A 342 18.17 19.58 2.47
C PRO A 342 16.79 18.92 2.52
N GLU A 343 16.11 19.10 3.65
CA GLU A 343 14.76 18.62 3.99
C GLU A 343 14.62 17.10 4.08
N ARG A 344 15.11 16.36 3.08
CA ARG A 344 14.84 14.94 2.91
C ARG A 344 16.02 14.00 3.18
N GLY A 345 17.26 14.49 3.19
CA GLY A 345 18.45 13.62 3.17
C GLY A 345 18.47 12.59 4.28
N ILE A 346 18.14 12.99 5.52
CA ILE A 346 18.10 12.08 6.67
C ILE A 346 17.00 11.02 6.49
N ALA A 347 15.79 11.43 6.10
CA ALA A 347 14.65 10.52 5.92
C ALA A 347 14.86 9.56 4.73
N ASP A 348 15.41 10.06 3.62
CA ASP A 348 15.78 9.28 2.44
C ASP A 348 16.81 8.20 2.82
N VAL A 349 17.84 8.55 3.59
CA VAL A 349 18.85 7.59 4.07
C VAL A 349 18.24 6.54 4.99
N GLN A 350 17.32 6.94 5.87
CA GLN A 350 16.68 6.03 6.81
C GLN A 350 15.73 5.03 6.13
N ASN A 351 14.98 5.45 5.10
CA ASN A 351 13.91 4.64 4.51
C ASN A 351 14.22 4.09 3.12
N LEU A 352 14.83 4.89 2.24
CA LEU A 352 15.02 4.53 0.82
C LEU A 352 16.40 3.94 0.54
N CYS A 353 17.46 4.58 1.04
CA CYS A 353 18.85 4.25 0.71
C CYS A 353 19.20 2.76 0.81
N THR A 354 19.84 2.26 -0.24
CA THR A 354 20.65 1.04 -0.20
C THR A 354 21.98 1.32 -0.91
N TYR A 355 23.09 0.78 -0.42
CA TYR A 355 24.42 1.08 -0.92
C TYR A 355 24.83 0.10 -2.03
N PRO A 356 25.38 0.60 -3.15
CA PRO A 356 25.80 -0.25 -4.25
C PRO A 356 27.08 -1.02 -3.88
N ASN A 357 27.46 -1.97 -4.73
CA ASN A 357 28.82 -2.51 -4.72
C ASN A 357 29.83 -1.40 -5.06
N ASN A 358 31.06 -1.57 -4.57
CA ASN A 358 32.16 -0.70 -4.99
C ASN A 358 32.62 -1.01 -6.42
N ALA A 359 33.59 -0.24 -6.92
CA ALA A 359 34.14 -0.42 -8.28
C ALA A 359 34.78 -1.79 -8.55
N THR A 360 35.12 -2.58 -7.52
CA THR A 360 35.67 -3.94 -7.66
C THR A 360 34.61 -5.03 -7.48
N GLY A 361 33.32 -4.67 -7.41
CA GLY A 361 32.21 -5.60 -7.18
C GLY A 361 32.06 -6.07 -5.72
N LYS A 362 32.79 -5.47 -4.77
CA LYS A 362 32.65 -5.80 -3.34
C LYS A 362 31.36 -5.18 -2.80
N ILE A 363 30.55 -6.00 -2.16
CA ILE A 363 29.32 -5.59 -1.49
C ILE A 363 29.63 -4.57 -0.39
N GLN A 364 28.85 -3.49 -0.32
CA GLN A 364 29.02 -2.43 0.68
C GLN A 364 27.75 -2.26 1.53
N HIS A 365 27.94 -2.03 2.83
CA HIS A 365 26.91 -1.60 3.77
C HIS A 365 27.58 -1.16 5.09
N PRO A 366 26.90 -0.36 5.93
CA PRO A 366 27.38 -0.07 7.28
C PRO A 366 27.52 -1.35 8.12
N ALA A 367 28.46 -1.34 9.08
CA ALA A 367 28.68 -2.47 9.96
C ALA A 367 27.39 -2.91 10.68
N GLY A 368 27.13 -4.21 10.70
CA GLY A 368 25.93 -4.79 11.31
C GLY A 368 24.61 -4.52 10.59
N LYS A 369 24.63 -3.88 9.41
CA LYS A 369 23.43 -3.50 8.65
C LYS A 369 23.43 -4.05 7.21
N PRO A 370 23.54 -5.37 6.99
CA PRO A 370 23.59 -5.96 5.65
C PRO A 370 22.32 -5.67 4.82
N GLU A 371 21.19 -5.40 5.45
CA GLU A 371 19.94 -5.00 4.81
C GLU A 371 20.03 -3.65 4.08
N LEU A 372 21.07 -2.85 4.34
CA LEU A 372 21.35 -1.60 3.65
C LEU A 372 22.22 -1.79 2.41
N SER A 373 22.65 -3.01 2.09
CA SER A 373 23.28 -3.31 0.80
C SER A 373 22.22 -3.43 -0.29
N PHE A 374 22.44 -2.76 -1.42
CA PHE A 374 21.57 -2.90 -2.59
C PHE A 374 21.60 -4.33 -3.14
N TYR A 375 22.79 -4.96 -3.13
CA TYR A 375 22.94 -6.37 -3.51
C TYR A 375 22.04 -7.26 -2.64
N HIS A 376 22.13 -7.16 -1.31
CA HIS A 376 21.32 -8.00 -0.41
C HIS A 376 19.83 -7.65 -0.47
N SER A 377 19.49 -6.37 -0.70
CA SER A 377 18.10 -5.97 -0.88
C SER A 377 17.47 -6.61 -2.12
N LEU A 378 18.20 -6.69 -3.24
CA LEU A 378 17.74 -7.38 -4.44
C LEU A 378 17.75 -8.90 -4.27
N GLN A 379 18.80 -9.44 -3.64
CA GLN A 379 18.93 -10.87 -3.33
C GLN A 379 17.76 -11.39 -2.49
N ARG A 380 17.18 -10.56 -1.60
CA ARG A 380 15.96 -10.89 -0.86
C ARG A 380 14.80 -11.29 -1.78
N TYR A 381 14.53 -10.49 -2.81
CA TYR A 381 13.47 -10.80 -3.78
C TYR A 381 13.78 -12.06 -4.57
N VAL A 382 15.06 -12.24 -4.96
CA VAL A 382 15.52 -13.45 -5.66
C VAL A 382 15.26 -14.69 -4.81
N ASN A 383 15.63 -14.67 -3.53
CA ASN A 383 15.46 -15.79 -2.62
C ASN A 383 13.98 -16.14 -2.41
N ILE A 384 13.14 -15.15 -2.08
CA ILE A 384 11.70 -15.38 -1.89
C ILE A 384 11.06 -15.92 -3.17
N THR A 385 11.47 -15.41 -4.33
CA THR A 385 10.98 -15.90 -5.63
C THR A 385 11.33 -17.38 -5.84
N ARG A 386 12.59 -17.77 -5.59
CA ARG A 386 13.05 -19.16 -5.71
C ARG A 386 12.39 -20.09 -4.70
N GLU A 387 12.23 -19.65 -3.45
CA GLU A 387 11.54 -20.41 -2.39
C GLU A 387 10.10 -20.75 -2.78
N ARG A 388 9.48 -19.94 -3.62
CA ARG A 388 8.13 -20.18 -4.17
C ARG A 388 8.12 -20.94 -5.50
N GLY A 389 9.28 -21.40 -5.97
CA GLY A 389 9.44 -22.11 -7.24
C GLY A 389 9.28 -21.22 -8.48
N ALA A 390 9.27 -19.90 -8.31
CA ALA A 390 9.19 -18.94 -9.41
C ALA A 390 10.60 -18.54 -9.90
N ILE A 391 10.64 -17.85 -11.04
CA ILE A 391 11.86 -17.48 -11.76
C ILE A 391 12.13 -15.98 -11.56
N PRO A 392 13.19 -15.60 -10.81
CA PRO A 392 13.56 -14.20 -10.66
C PRO A 392 14.29 -13.69 -11.92
N VAL A 393 13.92 -12.50 -12.38
CA VAL A 393 14.53 -11.82 -13.53
C VAL A 393 14.91 -10.41 -13.12
N LEU A 394 16.19 -10.06 -13.27
CA LEU A 394 16.69 -8.73 -12.92
C LEU A 394 16.55 -7.78 -14.09
N PHE A 395 16.08 -6.56 -13.81
CA PHE A 395 16.00 -5.47 -14.78
C PHE A 395 16.85 -4.30 -14.28
N THR A 396 17.74 -3.79 -15.13
CA THR A 396 18.43 -2.52 -14.83
C THR A 396 17.44 -1.35 -14.96
N PRO A 397 17.61 -0.27 -14.16
CA PRO A 397 16.70 0.86 -14.20
C PRO A 397 16.79 1.62 -15.53
N THR A 398 15.66 2.15 -15.99
CA THR A 398 15.57 2.91 -17.24
C THR A 398 16.35 4.24 -17.17
N ALA A 399 16.76 4.75 -18.33
CA ALA A 399 17.50 6.01 -18.43
C ALA A 399 16.74 7.20 -17.85
N ARG A 400 17.49 8.09 -17.21
CA ARG A 400 17.08 9.49 -17.00
C ARG A 400 17.60 10.31 -18.16
N ILE A 401 16.84 11.29 -18.64
CA ILE A 401 17.34 12.29 -19.58
C ILE A 401 18.34 13.16 -18.84
N LYS A 402 19.62 12.79 -18.94
CA LYS A 402 20.71 13.46 -18.25
C LYS A 402 22.03 13.21 -18.98
N ASN A 403 22.68 14.28 -19.40
CA ASN A 403 23.99 14.20 -20.03
C ASN A 403 25.12 14.09 -18.98
N ALA A 404 26.37 13.99 -19.44
CA ALA A 404 27.54 13.86 -18.57
C ALA A 404 27.76 15.06 -17.61
N LYS A 405 27.26 16.25 -17.95
CA LYS A 405 27.29 17.44 -17.09
C LYS A 405 26.14 17.48 -16.08
N GLY A 406 25.19 16.56 -16.21
CA GLY A 406 24.01 16.49 -15.37
C GLY A 406 22.83 17.33 -15.86
N GLU A 407 22.91 17.87 -17.06
CA GLU A 407 21.85 18.66 -17.69
C GLU A 407 20.80 17.74 -18.32
N GLN A 408 19.53 18.14 -18.29
CA GLN A 408 18.42 17.36 -18.85
C GLN A 408 18.34 17.53 -20.37
N THR A 409 19.29 16.93 -21.08
CA THR A 409 19.40 16.95 -22.54
C THR A 409 20.17 15.71 -23.03
N THR A 410 20.35 15.58 -24.35
CA THR A 410 21.18 14.54 -24.99
C THR A 410 22.60 15.07 -25.28
N PRO A 411 23.63 14.22 -25.44
CA PRO A 411 23.61 12.77 -25.28
C PRO A 411 23.43 12.36 -23.82
N VAL A 412 22.41 11.53 -23.58
CA VAL A 412 22.13 10.87 -22.31
C VAL A 412 23.22 9.85 -22.02
N VAL A 413 23.64 9.81 -20.75
CA VAL A 413 24.59 8.84 -20.22
C VAL A 413 23.99 8.09 -19.03
N HIS A 414 24.63 6.99 -18.65
CA HIS A 414 24.30 6.28 -17.40
C HIS A 414 24.45 7.23 -16.20
N SER A 415 23.42 7.28 -15.36
CA SER A 415 23.37 8.21 -14.22
C SER A 415 22.98 7.55 -12.90
N HIS A 416 22.86 6.22 -12.85
CA HIS A 416 22.55 5.50 -11.61
C HIS A 416 23.81 5.19 -10.81
N VAL A 417 24.55 6.26 -10.49
CA VAL A 417 25.83 6.22 -9.79
C VAL A 417 25.82 7.24 -8.64
N THR A 418 26.35 6.83 -7.50
CA THR A 418 26.68 7.75 -6.40
C THR A 418 28.18 7.99 -6.40
N GLN A 419 28.59 9.20 -6.07
CA GLN A 419 30.00 9.65 -6.08
C GLN A 419 30.22 10.65 -4.96
N HIS A 420 31.42 10.67 -4.38
CA HIS A 420 31.78 11.68 -3.39
C HIS A 420 31.90 13.04 -4.09
N LYS A 421 31.00 13.97 -3.72
CA LYS A 421 31.03 15.36 -4.15
C LYS A 421 31.26 16.27 -2.94
N PRO A 422 31.90 17.44 -3.10
CA PRO A 422 31.97 18.44 -2.04
C PRO A 422 30.58 18.73 -1.49
N GLY A 423 30.42 18.64 -0.17
CA GLY A 423 29.14 18.87 0.52
C GLY A 423 28.16 17.68 0.54
N SER A 424 28.45 16.56 -0.13
CA SER A 424 27.65 15.33 -0.01
C SER A 424 28.09 14.48 1.19
N ASN A 425 27.17 13.76 1.81
CA ASN A 425 27.43 12.88 2.94
C ASN A 425 26.95 11.44 2.66
N TYR A 426 27.58 10.81 1.67
CA TYR A 426 27.43 9.39 1.36
C TYR A 426 28.37 8.53 2.21
N ALA A 427 27.84 7.49 2.87
CA ALA A 427 28.68 6.51 3.56
C ALA A 427 29.45 5.60 2.58
N PHE A 428 28.82 5.27 1.44
CA PHE A 428 29.42 4.48 0.35
C PHE A 428 28.94 5.00 -1.00
N VAL A 429 29.75 4.81 -2.02
CA VAL A 429 29.52 5.28 -3.39
C VAL A 429 29.82 4.16 -4.39
N GLY A 430 29.11 4.15 -5.51
CA GLY A 430 29.30 3.13 -6.54
C GLY A 430 28.22 3.16 -7.62
N ASP A 431 28.13 2.08 -8.38
CA ASP A 431 27.24 1.94 -9.54
C ASP A 431 26.14 0.92 -9.27
N TYR A 432 24.89 1.40 -9.26
CA TYR A 432 23.72 0.57 -8.99
C TYR A 432 23.41 -0.38 -10.15
N ARG A 433 23.63 0.05 -11.40
CA ARG A 433 23.45 -0.81 -12.57
C ARG A 433 24.51 -1.91 -12.58
N GLN A 434 25.76 -1.60 -12.25
CA GLN A 434 26.81 -2.60 -12.13
C GLN A 434 26.52 -3.59 -11.00
N THR A 435 25.99 -3.13 -9.87
CA THR A 435 25.58 -4.00 -8.74
C THR A 435 24.51 -5.02 -9.17
N ILE A 436 23.52 -4.60 -9.97
CA ILE A 436 22.50 -5.50 -10.54
C ILE A 436 23.15 -6.55 -11.45
N MET A 437 24.08 -6.12 -12.31
CA MET A 437 24.81 -7.02 -13.22
C MET A 437 25.69 -8.03 -12.46
N ASP A 438 26.35 -7.59 -11.39
CA ASP A 438 27.17 -8.45 -10.55
C ASP A 438 26.34 -9.48 -9.80
N LEU A 439 25.16 -9.09 -9.29
CA LEU A 439 24.19 -10.02 -8.71
C LEU A 439 23.72 -11.02 -9.77
N ALA A 440 23.33 -10.56 -10.97
CA ALA A 440 22.87 -11.44 -12.03
C ALA A 440 23.93 -12.47 -12.42
N ARG A 441 25.20 -12.05 -12.53
CA ARG A 441 26.31 -12.94 -12.84
C ARG A 441 26.57 -13.95 -11.72
N THR A 442 26.65 -13.48 -10.48
CA THR A 442 26.98 -14.31 -9.30
C THR A 442 25.90 -15.36 -9.05
N GLU A 443 24.62 -14.97 -9.15
CA GLU A 443 23.47 -15.83 -8.89
C GLU A 443 22.94 -16.53 -10.16
N GLN A 444 23.60 -16.35 -11.31
CA GLN A 444 23.23 -16.92 -12.61
C GLN A 444 21.78 -16.61 -13.02
N LEU A 445 21.37 -15.36 -12.85
CA LEU A 445 20.01 -14.89 -13.12
C LEU A 445 19.86 -14.38 -14.55
N PRO A 446 18.68 -14.56 -15.17
CA PRO A 446 18.32 -13.80 -16.35
C PRO A 446 18.37 -12.29 -16.06
N LEU A 447 19.03 -11.55 -16.95
CA LEU A 447 19.20 -10.10 -16.88
C LEU A 447 18.60 -9.42 -18.12
N ILE A 448 17.81 -8.38 -17.88
CA ILE A 448 17.31 -7.45 -18.90
C ILE A 448 17.99 -6.10 -18.69
N ASP A 449 18.94 -5.75 -19.56
CA ASP A 449 19.69 -4.48 -19.51
C ASP A 449 18.92 -3.32 -20.16
N LEU A 450 17.72 -3.05 -19.62
CA LEU A 450 16.83 -1.98 -20.10
C LEU A 450 17.47 -0.58 -19.98
N GLY A 451 18.39 -0.38 -19.05
CA GLY A 451 19.18 0.85 -18.93
C GLY A 451 19.98 1.16 -20.19
N THR A 452 20.73 0.19 -20.73
CA THR A 452 21.44 0.39 -22.03
C THR A 452 20.47 0.70 -23.16
N ALA A 453 19.42 -0.10 -23.29
CA ALA A 453 18.47 0.03 -24.39
C ALA A 453 17.77 1.40 -24.38
N SER A 454 17.35 1.85 -23.20
CA SER A 454 16.70 3.15 -23.03
C SER A 454 17.64 4.35 -23.25
N ILE A 455 18.92 4.26 -22.85
CA ILE A 455 19.94 5.29 -23.18
C ILE A 455 20.12 5.40 -24.70
N ARG A 456 20.25 4.26 -25.39
CA ARG A 456 20.40 4.22 -26.85
C ARG A 456 19.20 4.88 -27.53
N PHE A 457 17.99 4.52 -27.11
CA PHE A 457 16.76 5.10 -27.63
C PHE A 457 16.69 6.62 -27.38
N ALA A 458 16.96 7.09 -26.17
CA ALA A 458 16.97 8.52 -25.85
C ALA A 458 17.92 9.32 -26.75
N ASN A 459 19.11 8.76 -27.03
CA ASN A 459 20.10 9.38 -27.89
C ASN A 459 19.72 9.34 -29.37
N GLN A 460 18.98 8.31 -29.80
CA GLN A 460 18.47 8.22 -31.16
C GLN A 460 17.41 9.28 -31.45
N VAL A 461 16.49 9.53 -30.51
CA VAL A 461 15.44 10.55 -30.69
C VAL A 461 15.95 11.97 -30.46
N GLY A 462 17.03 12.15 -29.70
CA GLY A 462 17.68 13.45 -29.50
C GLY A 462 16.86 14.43 -28.65
N ASP A 463 17.33 15.68 -28.57
CA ASP A 463 16.63 16.82 -27.98
C ASP A 463 16.18 17.74 -29.12
N PRO A 464 14.89 18.10 -29.25
CA PRO A 464 13.79 17.89 -28.30
C PRO A 464 13.03 16.56 -28.39
N GLY A 465 13.45 15.61 -29.24
CA GLY A 465 12.66 14.41 -29.55
C GLY A 465 12.27 13.54 -28.33
N TRP A 466 13.13 13.46 -27.31
CA TRP A 466 12.84 12.73 -26.07
C TRP A 466 11.57 13.22 -25.35
N LYS A 467 11.17 14.49 -25.53
CA LYS A 467 10.00 15.09 -24.87
C LYS A 467 8.67 14.47 -25.29
N SER A 468 8.63 13.72 -26.39
CA SER A 468 7.46 12.95 -26.82
C SER A 468 7.30 11.61 -26.09
N TYR A 469 8.30 11.20 -25.29
CA TYR A 469 8.37 9.88 -24.65
C TYR A 469 8.48 10.00 -23.12
N TRP A 470 9.37 10.85 -22.61
CA TRP A 470 9.38 11.20 -21.19
C TRP A 470 8.29 12.24 -20.88
N LEU A 471 8.00 12.43 -19.60
CA LEU A 471 6.85 13.15 -19.12
C LEU A 471 6.97 14.67 -19.36
N VAL A 472 6.33 15.11 -20.43
CA VAL A 472 6.16 16.52 -20.82
C VAL A 472 4.76 16.69 -21.39
N VAL A 473 3.81 17.09 -20.55
CA VAL A 473 2.37 17.09 -20.85
C VAL A 473 1.81 18.49 -20.71
N ASP A 474 1.27 19.03 -21.79
CA ASP A 474 0.61 20.33 -21.80
C ASP A 474 -0.71 20.28 -21.01
N LYS A 475 -1.01 21.34 -20.25
CA LYS A 475 -2.25 21.46 -19.47
C LYS A 475 -3.53 21.34 -20.29
N ARG A 476 -3.47 21.60 -21.60
CA ARG A 476 -4.58 21.39 -22.56
C ARG A 476 -4.86 19.91 -22.82
N VAL A 477 -3.88 19.03 -22.63
CA VAL A 477 -4.05 17.57 -22.70
C VAL A 477 -4.60 17.04 -21.38
N ASN A 478 -4.02 17.48 -20.26
CA ASN A 478 -4.55 17.19 -18.92
C ASN A 478 -4.25 18.37 -17.96
N PRO A 479 -5.28 19.02 -17.37
CA PRO A 479 -5.12 20.13 -16.43
C PRO A 479 -4.33 19.83 -15.15
N TYR A 480 -4.13 18.55 -14.80
CA TYR A 480 -3.26 18.14 -13.69
C TYR A 480 -1.84 18.71 -13.82
N TYR A 481 -1.34 18.82 -15.06
CA TYR A 481 0.00 19.34 -15.37
C TYR A 481 -0.02 20.86 -15.48
N THR A 482 -0.25 21.52 -14.36
CA THR A 482 -0.09 22.97 -14.26
C THR A 482 1.36 23.39 -14.53
N GLU A 483 1.60 24.68 -14.79
CA GLU A 483 2.93 25.22 -15.11
C GLU A 483 3.95 25.01 -13.98
N THR A 484 3.49 24.78 -12.74
CA THR A 484 4.33 24.49 -11.57
C THR A 484 4.40 23.00 -11.23
N MET A 485 3.68 22.15 -11.96
CA MET A 485 3.68 20.70 -11.76
C MET A 485 4.82 20.07 -12.55
N GLY A 486 5.54 19.14 -11.90
CA GLY A 486 6.55 18.32 -12.57
C GLY A 486 5.93 17.50 -13.70
N GLY A 487 6.59 17.50 -14.85
CA GLY A 487 6.10 16.88 -16.07
C GLY A 487 5.31 17.82 -16.98
N SER A 488 5.18 19.10 -16.64
CA SER A 488 4.67 20.15 -17.55
C SER A 488 5.73 20.60 -18.56
N PRO A 489 5.39 21.35 -19.61
CA PRO A 489 6.38 21.93 -20.53
C PRO A 489 7.36 22.89 -19.85
N GLN A 490 6.94 23.55 -18.76
CA GLN A 490 7.75 24.48 -17.98
C GLN A 490 8.70 23.76 -17.00
N LEU A 491 8.27 22.59 -16.50
CA LEU A 491 9.08 21.73 -15.63
C LEU A 491 9.12 20.29 -16.16
N PRO A 492 9.78 20.04 -17.33
CA PRO A 492 9.82 18.73 -17.94
C PRO A 492 10.46 17.69 -17.01
N ASP A 493 9.92 16.47 -16.99
CA ASP A 493 10.41 15.39 -16.15
C ASP A 493 11.16 14.35 -16.98
N GLY A 494 12.49 14.35 -16.86
CA GLY A 494 13.39 13.43 -17.56
C GLY A 494 13.48 12.02 -16.95
N THR A 495 12.60 11.62 -16.03
CA THR A 495 12.62 10.28 -15.43
C THR A 495 11.36 9.47 -15.74
N HIS A 496 10.19 10.08 -15.66
CA HIS A 496 8.91 9.39 -15.89
C HIS A 496 8.49 9.41 -17.36
N PHE A 497 7.63 8.49 -17.75
CA PHE A 497 7.15 8.38 -19.13
C PHE A 497 5.73 8.89 -19.29
N GLN A 498 5.44 9.37 -20.49
CA GLN A 498 4.09 9.39 -21.05
C GLN A 498 3.76 8.00 -21.61
N LYS A 499 2.51 7.77 -21.99
CA LYS A 499 2.07 6.54 -22.67
C LYS A 499 3.05 6.10 -23.77
N ASN A 500 3.39 6.97 -24.72
CA ASN A 500 4.29 6.62 -25.82
C ASN A 500 5.67 6.14 -25.33
N GLY A 501 6.24 6.77 -24.31
CA GLY A 501 7.50 6.33 -23.72
C GLY A 501 7.37 4.99 -23.01
N ALA A 502 6.30 4.79 -22.25
CA ALA A 502 6.00 3.51 -21.62
C ALA A 502 5.92 2.39 -22.66
N GLU A 503 5.20 2.61 -23.76
CA GLU A 503 5.08 1.63 -24.86
C GLU A 503 6.43 1.28 -25.49
N VAL A 504 7.30 2.27 -25.72
CA VAL A 504 8.66 2.01 -26.23
C VAL A 504 9.48 1.19 -25.23
N MET A 505 9.46 1.55 -23.94
CA MET A 505 10.18 0.81 -22.91
C MET A 505 9.68 -0.63 -22.78
N THR A 506 8.37 -0.86 -22.97
CA THR A 506 7.80 -2.21 -23.07
C THR A 506 8.38 -2.96 -24.27
N LYS A 507 8.40 -2.36 -25.46
CA LYS A 507 8.94 -3.01 -26.68
C LYS A 507 10.43 -3.36 -26.53
N LEU A 508 11.23 -2.45 -25.98
CA LEU A 508 12.63 -2.72 -25.65
C LEU A 508 12.78 -3.88 -24.65
N SER A 509 11.89 -3.95 -23.66
CA SER A 509 11.88 -5.07 -22.70
C SER A 509 11.56 -6.40 -23.38
N VAL A 510 10.58 -6.41 -24.29
CA VAL A 510 10.17 -7.60 -25.06
C VAL A 510 11.31 -8.06 -25.99
N GLU A 511 11.98 -7.16 -26.69
CA GLU A 511 13.16 -7.47 -27.53
C GLU A 511 14.28 -8.11 -26.70
N LEU A 512 14.55 -7.57 -25.51
CA LEU A 512 15.56 -8.11 -24.61
C LEU A 512 15.16 -9.47 -24.02
N ILE A 513 13.87 -9.69 -23.75
CA ILE A 513 13.36 -11.01 -23.33
C ILE A 513 13.53 -12.01 -24.47
N ASN A 514 13.15 -11.63 -25.70
CA ASN A 514 13.22 -12.50 -26.86
C ASN A 514 14.65 -12.92 -27.22
N SER A 515 15.63 -12.04 -26.99
CA SER A 515 17.05 -12.30 -27.24
C SER A 515 17.79 -12.95 -26.07
N ASN A 516 17.15 -13.12 -24.90
CA ASN A 516 17.78 -13.73 -23.73
C ASN A 516 17.58 -15.26 -23.71
N PRO A 517 18.64 -16.07 -23.84
CA PRO A 517 18.51 -17.53 -23.91
C PRO A 517 17.88 -18.15 -22.65
N ALA A 518 18.12 -17.55 -21.48
CA ALA A 518 17.56 -18.03 -20.20
C ALA A 518 16.04 -17.77 -20.08
N LEU A 519 15.47 -16.93 -20.96
CA LEU A 519 14.05 -16.61 -21.00
C LEU A 519 13.35 -17.19 -22.23
N LYS A 520 13.96 -18.15 -22.93
CA LYS A 520 13.39 -18.76 -24.13
C LYS A 520 11.94 -19.25 -23.93
N ALA A 521 11.66 -19.92 -22.81
CA ALA A 521 10.32 -20.42 -22.49
C ALA A 521 9.27 -19.30 -22.36
N LEU A 522 9.69 -18.14 -21.84
CA LEU A 522 8.83 -16.96 -21.78
C LEU A 522 8.71 -16.27 -23.14
N ALA A 523 9.82 -16.19 -23.88
CA ALA A 523 9.86 -15.57 -25.20
C ALA A 523 8.92 -16.25 -26.20
N GLU A 524 8.78 -17.58 -26.13
CA GLU A 524 7.84 -18.34 -26.98
C GLU A 524 6.37 -17.93 -26.79
N LYS A 525 6.03 -17.28 -25.66
CA LYS A 525 4.70 -16.76 -25.34
C LYS A 525 4.44 -15.36 -25.91
N LEU A 526 5.48 -14.65 -26.35
CA LEU A 526 5.34 -13.33 -26.96
C LEU A 526 4.66 -13.41 -28.32
N LYS A 527 3.95 -12.34 -28.71
CA LYS A 527 3.50 -12.14 -30.09
C LYS A 527 4.70 -12.05 -31.03
N ALA A 528 4.51 -12.46 -32.29
CA ALA A 528 5.49 -12.18 -33.33
C ALA A 528 5.65 -10.66 -33.46
N GLN A 529 6.90 -10.18 -33.46
CA GLN A 529 7.24 -8.77 -33.54
C GLN A 529 7.18 -8.23 -34.96
#